data_AF-A0A355BHP4-F1
#
_entry.id   AF-A0A355BHP4-F1
#
_cell.length_a   1.000
_cell.length_b   1.000
_cell.length_c   1.000
_cell.angle_alpha   90.00
_cell.angle_beta   90.00
_cell.angle_gamma   90.00
#
_symmetry.space_group_name_H-M   'P 1'
#
loop_
_entity.id
_entity.type
_entity.pdbx_description
1 polymer ?
#
loop_
_entity_poly.entity_id
_entity_poly.type
_entity_poly.pdbx_seq_one_letter_code
_entity_poly.pdbx_strand_id
1 'polypeptide(L)'
;YSSIVRSGAEDAGTYIQLTPPNALEVFANGKRQLRMAALFGGGIDFYRDGDPNDSSFFDGWAGTMSSNTSGADLFIAGVDIGIIKIGGDLNVAGNLSCTGSKPAQQVTENYGIRYMYATEAPEIIYYDRGRAQLVNGECTVYLDPIYLECIEPDTELTPWQIWVQCYGENDVYVSEIGADYFKVKERNGGTSNNKVVWKHEAIRNGYAGIRLMEVTN
;
A
#
# COMPACT_ATOMS: atom_id res chain seq x y z
N TYR A 1 -39.87 0.65 -32.47
CA TYR A 1 -40.51 0.98 -31.18
C TYR A 1 -39.43 1.10 -30.13
N SER A 2 -39.36 2.24 -29.45
CA SER A 2 -38.37 2.53 -28.41
C SER A 2 -39.17 3.13 -27.26
N SER A 3 -39.73 2.27 -26.43
CA SER A 3 -40.48 2.70 -25.25
C SER A 3 -39.56 2.60 -24.04
N ILE A 4 -39.49 3.68 -23.27
CA ILE A 4 -38.85 3.65 -21.95
C ILE A 4 -39.73 2.81 -21.02
N VAL A 5 -39.11 1.92 -20.26
CA VAL A 5 -39.78 1.19 -19.16
C VAL A 5 -39.15 1.66 -17.87
N ARG A 6 -39.95 2.28 -16.98
CA ARG A 6 -39.45 2.94 -15.76
C ARG A 6 -40.30 2.55 -14.55
N SER A 7 -39.67 2.44 -13.38
CA SER A 7 -40.35 2.29 -12.09
C SER A 7 -40.66 3.63 -11.42
N GLY A 8 -41.50 3.61 -10.38
CA GLY A 8 -41.86 4.80 -9.61
C GLY A 8 -42.95 5.66 -10.26
N ALA A 9 -43.33 6.74 -9.57
CA ALA A 9 -44.25 7.75 -10.10
C ALA A 9 -43.59 8.57 -11.22
N GLU A 10 -44.40 9.23 -12.05
CA GLU A 10 -43.93 10.03 -13.20
C GLU A 10 -42.88 11.09 -12.81
N ASP A 11 -43.07 11.72 -11.65
CA ASP A 11 -42.24 12.77 -11.05
C ASP A 11 -41.21 12.25 -10.02
N ALA A 12 -41.10 10.93 -9.83
CA ALA A 12 -40.18 10.36 -8.86
C ALA A 12 -38.71 10.65 -9.24
N GLY A 13 -37.92 11.20 -8.31
CA GLY A 13 -36.47 11.36 -8.50
C GLY A 13 -35.65 10.08 -8.29
N THR A 14 -36.27 9.01 -7.79
CA THR A 14 -35.61 7.74 -7.48
C THR A 14 -36.34 6.60 -8.18
N TYR A 15 -35.66 5.95 -9.12
CA TYR A 15 -36.24 4.90 -9.98
C TYR A 15 -35.17 4.10 -10.73
N ILE A 16 -35.60 3.04 -11.39
CA ILE A 16 -34.82 2.25 -12.35
C ILE A 16 -35.52 2.33 -13.70
N GLN A 17 -34.77 2.48 -14.79
CA GLN A 17 -35.33 2.50 -16.14
C GLN A 17 -34.53 1.70 -17.15
N LEU A 18 -35.22 1.16 -18.15
CA LEU A 18 -34.65 0.67 -19.40
C LEU A 18 -34.75 1.80 -20.42
N THR A 19 -33.60 2.35 -20.79
CA THR A 19 -33.46 3.47 -21.70
C THR A 19 -32.99 2.94 -23.06
N PRO A 20 -33.82 3.08 -24.12
CA PRO A 20 -33.37 2.81 -25.47
C PRO A 20 -32.16 3.70 -25.84
N PRO A 21 -31.23 3.21 -26.67
CA PRO A 21 -31.33 1.98 -27.45
C PRO A 21 -30.93 0.70 -26.69
N ASN A 22 -30.21 0.80 -25.56
CA ASN A 22 -29.47 -0.34 -25.03
C ASN A 22 -29.02 -0.24 -23.56
N ALA A 23 -29.66 0.57 -22.70
CA ALA A 23 -29.20 0.81 -21.33
C ALA A 23 -30.23 0.47 -20.25
N LEU A 24 -29.74 -0.03 -19.12
CA LEU A 24 -30.41 0.01 -17.82
C LEU A 24 -29.75 1.12 -16.99
N GLU A 25 -30.56 1.97 -16.39
CA GLU A 25 -30.09 3.09 -15.57
C GLU A 25 -30.81 3.12 -14.22
N VAL A 26 -30.08 3.53 -13.18
CA VAL A 26 -30.59 3.70 -11.82
C VAL A 26 -30.41 5.14 -11.41
N PHE A 27 -31.47 5.72 -10.83
CA PHE A 27 -31.53 7.11 -10.38
C PHE A 27 -31.89 7.17 -8.90
N ALA A 28 -31.29 8.13 -8.20
CA ALA A 28 -31.67 8.51 -6.84
C ALA A 28 -31.63 10.04 -6.72
N ASN A 29 -32.67 10.63 -6.13
CA ASN A 29 -32.78 12.07 -5.90
C ASN A 29 -32.55 12.92 -7.18
N GLY A 30 -33.01 12.44 -8.33
CA GLY A 30 -32.87 13.11 -9.63
C GLY A 30 -31.49 12.98 -10.25
N LYS A 31 -30.58 12.20 -9.67
CA LYS A 31 -29.22 11.97 -10.17
C LYS A 31 -29.05 10.53 -10.64
N ARG A 32 -28.30 10.34 -11.72
CA ARG A 32 -27.88 9.01 -12.19
C ARG A 32 -26.87 8.44 -11.19
N GLN A 33 -27.04 7.16 -10.85
CA GLN A 33 -26.23 6.44 -9.86
C GLN A 33 -25.55 5.22 -10.47
N LEU A 34 -26.19 4.58 -11.45
CA LEU A 34 -25.65 3.42 -12.15
C LEU A 34 -26.13 3.38 -13.59
N ARG A 35 -25.27 2.91 -14.49
CA ARG A 35 -25.62 2.60 -15.88
C ARG A 35 -25.01 1.28 -16.32
N MET A 36 -25.80 0.44 -16.95
CA MET A 36 -25.35 -0.78 -17.64
C MET A 36 -25.79 -0.66 -19.09
N ALA A 37 -24.85 -0.68 -20.04
CA ALA A 37 -25.17 -0.50 -21.45
C ALA A 37 -24.55 -1.59 -22.33
N ALA A 38 -25.27 -2.00 -23.37
CA ALA A 38 -24.73 -2.92 -24.37
C ALA A 38 -23.77 -2.20 -25.32
N LEU A 39 -22.52 -2.05 -24.88
CA LEU A 39 -21.39 -1.45 -25.60
C LEU A 39 -20.36 -2.53 -25.93
N PHE A 40 -19.42 -2.24 -26.84
CA PHE A 40 -18.28 -3.15 -27.09
C PHE A 40 -17.51 -3.41 -25.80
N GLY A 41 -17.33 -4.68 -25.44
CA GLY A 41 -16.74 -5.10 -24.17
C GLY A 41 -17.65 -4.97 -22.94
N GLY A 42 -18.84 -4.39 -23.05
CA GLY A 42 -19.79 -4.21 -21.94
C GLY A 42 -19.25 -3.36 -20.77
N GLY A 43 -20.15 -2.92 -19.88
CA GLY A 43 -19.73 -2.16 -18.71
C GLY A 43 -20.86 -1.91 -17.70
N ILE A 44 -20.47 -1.82 -16.44
CA ILE A 44 -21.27 -1.30 -15.34
C ILE A 44 -20.57 -0.06 -14.81
N ASP A 45 -21.20 1.09 -14.98
CA ASP A 45 -20.67 2.38 -14.55
C ASP A 45 -21.41 2.85 -13.30
N PHE A 46 -20.63 3.31 -12.32
CA PHE A 46 -21.12 3.86 -11.05
C PHE A 46 -20.93 5.37 -11.05
N TYR A 47 -21.91 6.09 -10.53
CA TYR A 47 -21.94 7.54 -10.47
C TYR A 47 -22.18 8.00 -9.03
N ARG A 48 -21.53 9.10 -8.61
CA ARG A 48 -21.85 9.80 -7.36
C ARG A 48 -23.10 10.67 -7.55
N ASP A 49 -23.14 11.45 -8.62
CA ASP A 49 -24.13 12.51 -8.82
C ASP A 49 -24.35 12.87 -10.30
N GLY A 50 -24.28 11.86 -11.19
CA GLY A 50 -24.33 12.08 -12.63
C GLY A 50 -25.60 12.81 -13.10
N ASP A 51 -25.44 13.80 -13.96
CA ASP A 51 -26.55 14.52 -14.59
C ASP A 51 -27.33 13.57 -15.51
N PRO A 52 -28.65 13.40 -15.29
CA PRO A 52 -29.51 12.59 -16.17
C PRO A 52 -29.51 13.08 -17.64
N ASN A 53 -29.22 14.36 -17.87
CA ASN A 53 -29.21 14.94 -19.20
C ASN A 53 -27.83 14.87 -19.87
N ASP A 54 -26.79 14.51 -19.12
CA ASP A 54 -25.47 14.34 -19.70
C ASP A 54 -25.34 12.95 -20.35
N SER A 55 -25.18 13.01 -21.67
CA SER A 55 -24.89 11.86 -22.51
C SER A 55 -23.43 11.40 -22.43
N SER A 56 -22.55 12.21 -21.83
CA SER A 56 -21.18 11.83 -21.52
C SER A 56 -21.15 10.76 -20.43
N PHE A 57 -20.12 9.91 -20.48
CA PHE A 57 -19.88 8.91 -19.44
C PHE A 57 -19.29 9.51 -18.17
N PHE A 58 -18.75 10.73 -18.24
CA PHE A 58 -17.78 11.24 -17.27
C PHE A 58 -18.41 12.09 -16.17
N ASP A 59 -19.54 12.75 -16.41
CA ASP A 59 -20.16 13.61 -15.39
C ASP A 59 -20.66 12.81 -14.18
N GLY A 60 -20.20 13.22 -13.00
CA GLY A 60 -20.45 12.54 -11.73
C GLY A 60 -19.94 11.09 -11.67
N TRP A 61 -19.12 10.63 -12.62
CA TRP A 61 -18.64 9.25 -12.69
C TRP A 61 -17.72 8.93 -11.50
N ALA A 62 -17.92 7.75 -10.92
CA ALA A 62 -17.22 7.30 -9.72
C ALA A 62 -16.28 6.11 -10.00
N GLY A 63 -16.67 5.26 -10.93
CA GLY A 63 -15.89 4.10 -11.32
C GLY A 63 -16.63 3.15 -12.25
N THR A 64 -15.95 2.09 -12.67
CA THR A 64 -16.47 1.14 -13.64
C THR A 64 -15.97 -0.27 -13.40
N MET A 65 -16.77 -1.23 -13.89
CA MET A 65 -16.37 -2.61 -14.15
C MET A 65 -16.68 -2.88 -15.63
N SER A 66 -15.65 -3.11 -16.45
CA SER A 66 -15.84 -3.29 -17.90
C SER A 66 -14.82 -4.28 -18.49
N SER A 67 -15.18 -4.95 -19.58
CA SER A 67 -14.23 -5.71 -20.39
C SER A 67 -13.93 -5.00 -21.72
N ASN A 68 -14.08 -3.67 -21.74
CA ASN A 68 -13.66 -2.82 -22.86
C ASN A 68 -12.14 -2.59 -22.83
N THR A 69 -11.40 -3.69 -22.67
CA THR A 69 -9.95 -3.79 -22.67
C THR A 69 -9.53 -4.84 -23.69
N SER A 70 -8.25 -4.88 -24.05
CA SER A 70 -7.75 -5.91 -24.96
C SER A 70 -7.82 -7.29 -24.32
N GLY A 71 -8.16 -8.33 -25.08
CA GLY A 71 -8.18 -9.71 -24.60
C GLY A 71 -9.45 -10.08 -23.82
N ALA A 72 -9.31 -11.00 -22.86
CA ALA A 72 -10.37 -11.48 -21.97
C ALA A 72 -10.28 -10.83 -20.57
N ASP A 73 -9.75 -9.60 -20.52
CA ASP A 73 -9.43 -8.89 -19.29
C ASP A 73 -10.68 -8.20 -18.70
N LEU A 74 -10.72 -8.08 -17.37
CA LEU A 74 -11.71 -7.28 -16.64
C LEU A 74 -11.02 -6.06 -16.03
N PHE A 75 -11.45 -4.88 -16.44
CA PHE A 75 -11.03 -3.61 -15.88
C PHE A 75 -11.94 -3.18 -14.74
N ILE A 76 -11.36 -2.91 -13.58
CA ILE A 76 -12.05 -2.36 -12.41
C ILE A 76 -11.28 -1.11 -11.99
N ALA A 77 -11.96 0.04 -11.97
CA ALA A 77 -11.33 1.30 -11.63
C ALA A 77 -12.26 2.26 -10.91
N GLY A 78 -11.70 3.01 -9.96
CA GLY A 78 -12.20 4.31 -9.58
C GLY A 78 -11.63 5.37 -10.53
N VAL A 79 -12.37 6.44 -10.79
CA VAL A 79 -11.97 7.48 -11.76
C VAL A 79 -11.52 8.74 -11.04
N ASP A 80 -10.69 9.55 -11.70
CA ASP A 80 -9.99 10.71 -11.13
C ASP A 80 -9.18 10.36 -9.87
N ILE A 81 -9.65 10.81 -8.70
CA ILE A 81 -9.08 10.53 -7.38
C ILE A 81 -9.73 9.30 -6.71
N GLY A 82 -10.56 8.57 -7.46
CA GLY A 82 -11.25 7.38 -7.01
C GLY A 82 -10.29 6.25 -6.66
N ILE A 83 -10.63 5.49 -5.63
CA ILE A 83 -9.83 4.35 -5.15
C ILE A 83 -10.70 3.11 -5.01
N ILE A 84 -10.11 1.95 -5.31
CA ILE A 84 -10.72 0.66 -5.00
C ILE A 84 -10.29 0.27 -3.58
N LYS A 85 -11.27 0.09 -2.68
CA LYS A 85 -11.03 -0.35 -1.30
C LYS A 85 -11.53 -1.77 -1.12
N ILE A 86 -10.68 -2.63 -0.56
CA ILE A 86 -11.05 -3.96 -0.09
C ILE A 86 -11.12 -3.90 1.44
N GLY A 87 -12.27 -4.24 2.02
CA GLY A 87 -12.48 -4.15 3.47
C GLY A 87 -11.88 -5.28 4.30
N GLY A 88 -11.46 -6.37 3.65
CA GLY A 88 -10.81 -7.52 4.26
C GLY A 88 -9.58 -7.95 3.47
N ASP A 89 -9.22 -9.24 3.55
CA ASP A 89 -8.03 -9.77 2.89
C ASP A 89 -8.22 -9.91 1.38
N LEU A 90 -7.15 -9.66 0.62
CA LEU A 90 -7.08 -9.85 -0.82
C LEU A 90 -6.20 -11.07 -1.14
N ASN A 91 -6.82 -12.17 -1.58
CA ASN A 91 -6.11 -13.32 -2.13
C ASN A 91 -6.02 -13.22 -3.66
N VAL A 92 -4.80 -13.30 -4.21
CA VAL A 92 -4.54 -13.24 -5.65
C VAL A 92 -3.92 -14.56 -6.10
N ALA A 93 -4.64 -15.33 -6.93
CA ALA A 93 -4.17 -16.62 -7.42
C ALA A 93 -2.97 -16.49 -8.39
N GLY A 94 -2.85 -15.36 -9.07
CA GLY A 94 -1.75 -15.05 -9.98
C GLY A 94 -0.76 -14.04 -9.41
N ASN A 95 0.05 -13.46 -10.29
CA ASN A 95 0.99 -12.41 -9.90
C ASN A 95 0.25 -11.08 -9.64
N LEU A 96 0.63 -10.40 -8.56
CA LEU A 96 0.23 -9.01 -8.32
C LEU A 96 1.32 -8.06 -8.85
N SER A 97 1.02 -7.33 -9.93
CA SER A 97 1.90 -6.30 -10.49
C SER A 97 1.38 -4.89 -10.17
N CYS A 98 2.29 -3.99 -9.77
CA CYS A 98 1.97 -2.60 -9.45
C CYS A 98 2.99 -1.68 -10.15
N THR A 99 2.53 -0.63 -10.82
CA THR A 99 3.39 0.41 -11.42
C THR A 99 3.73 1.54 -10.44
N GLY A 100 2.97 1.67 -9.35
CA GLY A 100 3.23 2.60 -8.24
C GLY A 100 4.03 1.98 -7.09
N SER A 101 4.07 2.67 -5.96
CA SER A 101 4.64 2.15 -4.70
C SER A 101 3.77 1.05 -4.11
N LYS A 102 4.37 0.06 -3.44
CA LYS A 102 3.67 -1.03 -2.71
C LYS A 102 3.91 -0.91 -1.19
N PRO A 103 3.32 0.09 -0.51
CA PRO A 103 3.56 0.31 0.90
C PRO A 103 2.68 -0.58 1.80
N ALA A 104 3.25 -1.04 2.90
CA ALA A 104 2.53 -1.43 4.11
C ALA A 104 2.24 -0.18 4.95
N GLN A 105 1.02 -0.05 5.46
CA GLN A 105 0.67 1.01 6.41
C GLN A 105 1.01 0.59 7.83
N GLN A 106 1.85 1.37 8.50
CA GLN A 106 2.15 1.24 9.92
C GLN A 106 1.50 2.38 10.69
N VAL A 107 0.72 2.04 11.71
CA VAL A 107 0.23 3.02 12.68
C VAL A 107 1.35 3.26 13.69
N THR A 108 1.67 4.51 13.92
CA THR A 108 2.62 4.95 14.95
C THR A 108 1.84 5.68 16.04
N GLU A 109 2.37 5.69 17.25
CA GLU A 109 1.72 6.33 18.40
C GLU A 109 1.77 7.85 18.28
N ASN A 110 2.94 8.40 17.94
CA ASN A 110 3.18 9.85 17.96
C ASN A 110 3.26 10.47 16.57
N TYR A 111 3.35 9.67 15.50
CA TYR A 111 3.66 10.17 14.16
C TYR A 111 2.58 9.83 13.12
N GLY A 112 1.40 9.36 13.50
CA GLY A 112 0.31 9.02 12.58
C GLY A 112 0.61 7.78 11.71
N ILE A 113 0.09 7.74 10.50
CA ILE A 113 0.31 6.59 9.59
C ILE A 113 1.59 6.79 8.79
N ARG A 114 2.44 5.77 8.77
CA ARG A 114 3.68 5.73 7.98
C ARG A 114 3.60 4.64 6.93
N TYR A 115 4.09 4.96 5.74
CA TYR A 115 4.31 3.96 4.71
C TYR A 115 5.68 3.32 4.91
N MET A 116 5.65 2.01 5.12
CA MET A 116 6.82 1.14 5.11
C MET A 116 6.76 0.26 3.86
N TYR A 117 7.87 -0.30 3.41
CA TYR A 117 7.90 -1.07 2.17
C TYR A 117 8.10 -2.55 2.46
N ALA A 118 7.30 -3.39 1.81
CA ALA A 118 7.27 -4.83 2.10
C ALA A 118 8.62 -5.50 1.78
N THR A 119 9.11 -6.30 2.72
CA THR A 119 10.20 -7.24 2.54
C THR A 119 9.61 -8.63 2.53
N GLU A 120 9.89 -9.42 1.49
CA GLU A 120 9.45 -10.81 1.44
C GLU A 120 10.39 -11.66 2.28
N ALA A 121 9.91 -12.09 3.44
CA ALA A 121 10.68 -12.83 4.43
C ALA A 121 9.77 -13.79 5.22
N PRO A 122 10.36 -14.83 5.85
CA PRO A 122 9.65 -15.70 6.80
C PRO A 122 9.03 -14.99 8.01
N GLU A 123 9.54 -13.80 8.33
CA GLU A 123 9.12 -12.93 9.44
C GLU A 123 8.62 -11.60 8.88
N ILE A 124 7.76 -10.91 9.63
CA ILE A 124 7.23 -9.60 9.24
C ILE A 124 8.21 -8.54 9.76
N ILE A 125 9.11 -8.12 8.88
CA ILE A 125 10.26 -7.27 9.23
C ILE A 125 10.27 -5.95 8.47
N TYR A 126 10.92 -4.96 9.08
CA TYR A 126 11.37 -3.74 8.42
C TYR A 126 12.88 -3.61 8.58
N TYR A 127 13.53 -3.06 7.56
CA TYR A 127 14.94 -2.70 7.65
C TYR A 127 15.15 -1.24 7.25
N ASP A 128 16.14 -0.62 7.87
CA ASP A 128 16.71 0.65 7.45
C ASP A 128 18.20 0.46 7.15
N ARG A 129 18.78 1.40 6.40
CA ARG A 129 20.19 1.37 6.02
C ARG A 129 20.73 2.76 5.83
N GLY A 130 22.01 2.90 6.13
CA GLY A 130 22.66 4.19 5.98
C GLY A 130 24.16 4.08 5.95
N ARG A 131 24.76 5.27 6.13
CA ARG A 131 26.20 5.43 6.25
C ARG A 131 26.50 6.25 7.49
N ALA A 132 27.61 5.95 8.13
CA ALA A 132 28.17 6.75 9.21
C ALA A 132 29.67 6.96 8.99
N GLN A 133 30.25 7.87 9.77
CA GLN A 133 31.64 8.26 9.65
C GLN A 133 32.32 7.93 10.97
N LEU A 134 33.35 7.08 10.94
CA LEU A 134 34.18 6.85 12.10
C LEU A 134 34.91 8.16 12.46
N VAL A 135 35.05 8.39 13.76
CA VAL A 135 35.89 9.43 14.35
C VAL A 135 36.86 8.74 15.29
N ASN A 136 38.13 8.68 14.91
CA ASN A 136 39.17 7.93 15.62
C ASN A 136 38.79 6.46 15.88
N GLY A 137 38.24 5.78 14.87
CA GLY A 137 37.92 4.35 14.91
C GLY A 137 36.53 3.97 15.42
N GLU A 138 35.70 4.94 15.83
CA GLU A 138 34.37 4.65 16.39
C GLU A 138 33.30 5.62 15.86
N CYS A 139 32.05 5.15 15.78
CA CYS A 139 30.88 6.01 15.61
C CYS A 139 29.63 5.43 16.27
N THR A 140 28.69 6.29 16.62
CA THR A 140 27.35 5.89 17.08
C THR A 140 26.34 6.20 15.99
N VAL A 141 25.45 5.25 15.69
CA VAL A 141 24.32 5.42 14.79
C VAL A 141 23.05 5.46 15.61
N TYR A 142 22.36 6.60 15.61
CA TYR A 142 21.03 6.75 16.20
C TYR A 142 19.97 6.43 15.16
N LEU A 143 18.96 5.67 15.56
CA LEU A 143 17.81 5.32 14.74
C LEU A 143 16.77 6.45 14.78
N ASP A 144 16.03 6.63 13.68
CA ASP A 144 14.95 7.63 13.62
C ASP A 144 13.83 7.26 14.61
N PRO A 145 13.37 8.18 15.48
CA PRO A 145 12.26 7.93 16.40
C PRO A 145 10.97 7.44 15.73
N ILE A 146 10.70 7.85 14.49
CA ILE A 146 9.55 7.37 13.71
C ILE A 146 9.73 5.90 13.35
N TYR A 147 10.94 5.51 12.96
CA TYR A 147 11.27 4.12 12.64
C TYR A 147 11.20 3.23 13.88
N LEU A 148 11.66 3.72 15.04
CA LEU A 148 11.56 3.01 16.33
C LEU A 148 10.11 2.67 16.71
N GLU A 149 9.12 3.52 16.41
CA GLU A 149 7.70 3.19 16.64
C GLU A 149 7.13 2.15 15.66
N CYS A 150 7.85 1.87 14.57
CA CYS A 150 7.44 0.92 13.54
C CYS A 150 8.00 -0.49 13.77
N ILE A 151 8.93 -0.67 14.70
CA ILE A 151 9.62 -1.94 14.99
C ILE A 151 9.48 -2.33 16.46
N GLU A 152 9.65 -3.61 16.75
CA GLU A 152 9.83 -4.11 18.11
C GLU A 152 11.20 -3.66 18.66
N PRO A 153 11.33 -3.42 19.98
CA PRO A 153 12.62 -3.12 20.59
C PRO A 153 13.57 -4.31 20.56
N ASP A 154 14.87 -4.05 20.72
CA ASP A 154 15.88 -5.11 20.84
C ASP A 154 15.68 -5.89 22.13
N THR A 155 15.28 -7.16 22.01
CA THR A 155 15.08 -8.08 23.13
C THR A 155 15.50 -9.49 22.75
N GLU A 156 15.58 -10.42 23.71
CA GLU A 156 15.80 -11.85 23.42
C GLU A 156 14.77 -12.46 22.45
N LEU A 157 13.52 -11.97 22.47
CA LEU A 157 12.46 -12.46 21.57
C LEU A 157 12.52 -11.81 20.19
N THR A 158 12.98 -10.55 20.13
CA THR A 158 12.99 -9.72 18.93
C THR A 158 14.37 -9.08 18.72
N PRO A 159 15.45 -9.88 18.63
CA PRO A 159 16.79 -9.33 18.58
C PRO A 159 17.00 -8.58 17.27
N TRP A 160 17.45 -7.33 17.36
CA TRP A 160 17.82 -6.54 16.19
C TRP A 160 18.97 -7.21 15.45
N GLN A 161 18.88 -7.26 14.12
CA GLN A 161 19.94 -7.76 13.25
C GLN A 161 20.65 -6.58 12.62
N ILE A 162 21.95 -6.44 12.89
CA ILE A 162 22.75 -5.29 12.46
C ILE A 162 23.98 -5.78 11.70
N TRP A 163 24.09 -5.37 10.44
CA TRP A 163 25.28 -5.58 9.62
C TRP A 163 26.01 -4.27 9.43
N VAL A 164 27.32 -4.30 9.59
CA VAL A 164 28.20 -3.14 9.40
C VAL A 164 29.36 -3.53 8.51
N GLN A 165 29.78 -2.63 7.63
CA GLN A 165 30.94 -2.81 6.78
C GLN A 165 31.66 -1.47 6.61
N CYS A 166 32.99 -1.49 6.67
CA CYS A 166 33.80 -0.31 6.42
C CYS A 166 34.03 -0.12 4.92
N TYR A 167 34.10 1.12 4.47
CA TYR A 167 34.74 1.45 3.20
C TYR A 167 36.26 1.42 3.38
N GLY A 168 36.95 0.63 2.57
CA GLY A 168 38.40 0.44 2.66
C GLY A 168 38.77 -0.96 3.14
N GLU A 169 40.03 -1.14 3.52
CA GLU A 169 40.58 -2.44 3.93
C GLU A 169 40.31 -2.78 5.41
N ASN A 170 39.81 -1.81 6.18
CA ASN A 170 39.62 -1.95 7.62
C ASN A 170 38.33 -2.72 7.91
N ASP A 171 38.31 -3.50 9.00
CA ASP A 171 37.12 -4.22 9.44
C ASP A 171 36.48 -3.56 10.66
N VAL A 172 35.17 -3.69 10.79
CA VAL A 172 34.36 -3.06 11.86
C VAL A 172 33.38 -4.06 12.46
N TYR A 173 32.89 -3.77 13.65
CA TYR A 173 31.90 -4.58 14.34
C TYR A 173 30.96 -3.70 15.18
N VAL A 174 29.78 -4.24 15.50
CA VAL A 174 28.87 -3.60 16.45
C VAL A 174 29.37 -3.88 17.85
N SER A 175 29.73 -2.84 18.59
CA SER A 175 30.29 -2.97 19.94
C SER A 175 29.26 -2.82 21.06
N GLU A 176 28.11 -2.22 20.75
CA GLU A 176 27.05 -1.93 21.70
C GLU A 176 25.73 -1.71 20.96
N ILE A 177 24.63 -2.19 21.54
CA ILE A 177 23.26 -1.90 21.11
C ILE A 177 22.54 -1.25 22.29
N GLY A 178 21.95 -0.10 22.06
CA GLY A 178 21.13 0.64 23.01
C GLY A 178 19.67 0.70 22.57
N ALA A 179 18.84 1.41 23.32
CA ALA A 179 17.39 1.48 23.06
C ALA A 179 17.03 2.18 21.74
N ASP A 180 17.88 3.09 21.27
CA ASP A 180 17.66 3.93 20.09
C ASP A 180 18.93 4.10 19.24
N TYR A 181 19.98 3.32 19.50
CA TYR A 181 21.25 3.41 18.80
C TYR A 181 22.02 2.09 18.78
N PHE A 182 23.06 2.05 17.95
CA PHE A 182 24.14 1.08 18.06
C PHE A 182 25.49 1.75 17.82
N LYS A 183 26.55 1.19 18.40
CA LYS A 183 27.93 1.68 18.22
C LYS A 183 28.69 0.76 17.30
N VAL A 184 29.44 1.37 16.38
CA VAL A 184 30.34 0.69 15.45
C VAL A 184 31.77 1.04 15.82
N LYS A 185 32.61 0.01 15.91
CA LYS A 185 34.01 0.14 16.27
C LYS A 185 34.90 -0.59 15.28
N GLU A 186 36.03 0.02 14.97
CA GLU A 186 37.08 -0.57 14.16
C GLU A 186 37.81 -1.68 14.92
N ARG A 187 38.13 -2.77 14.22
CA ARG A 187 38.89 -3.88 14.81
C ARG A 187 40.34 -3.48 15.09
N ASN A 188 41.01 -4.27 15.92
CA ASN A 188 42.45 -4.19 16.20
C ASN A 188 42.94 -2.83 16.73
N GLY A 189 42.05 -2.05 17.36
CA GLY A 189 42.40 -0.71 17.86
C GLY A 189 42.64 0.31 16.74
N GLY A 190 42.04 0.09 15.57
CA GLY A 190 42.08 1.05 14.47
C GLY A 190 41.52 2.41 14.89
N THR A 191 42.09 3.46 14.31
CA THR A 191 41.79 4.87 14.63
C THR A 191 41.40 5.65 13.39
N SER A 192 40.91 4.95 12.36
CA SER A 192 40.61 5.57 11.09
C SER A 192 39.42 6.52 11.19
N ASN A 193 39.32 7.39 10.20
CA ASN A 193 38.11 8.14 9.91
C ASN A 193 37.53 7.60 8.60
N ASN A 194 37.36 6.28 8.52
CA ASN A 194 36.70 5.66 7.37
C ASN A 194 35.18 5.80 7.47
N LYS A 195 34.52 5.77 6.31
CA LYS A 195 33.06 5.64 6.25
C LYS A 195 32.68 4.20 6.54
N VAL A 196 31.53 4.01 7.15
CA VAL A 196 30.89 2.70 7.31
C VAL A 196 29.51 2.72 6.67
N VAL A 197 29.09 1.60 6.09
CA VAL A 197 27.68 1.33 5.78
C VAL A 197 27.10 0.44 6.87
N TRP A 198 25.80 0.59 7.09
CA TRP A 198 25.07 -0.25 8.01
C TRP A 198 23.71 -0.64 7.43
N LYS A 199 23.22 -1.82 7.84
CA LYS A 199 21.84 -2.27 7.68
C LYS A 199 21.35 -2.67 9.06
N HIS A 200 20.20 -2.15 9.44
CA HIS A 200 19.47 -2.51 10.65
C HIS A 200 18.17 -3.19 10.24
N GLU A 201 17.86 -4.35 10.80
CA GLU A 201 16.63 -5.09 10.53
C GLU A 201 15.98 -5.51 11.86
N ALA A 202 14.68 -5.33 11.95
CA ALA A 202 13.91 -5.66 13.14
C ALA A 202 12.50 -6.13 12.79
N ILE A 203 11.90 -6.89 13.70
CA ILE A 203 10.50 -7.31 13.61
C ILE A 203 9.60 -6.08 13.63
N ARG A 204 8.58 -6.07 12.77
CA ARG A 204 7.56 -5.03 12.75
C ARG A 204 6.82 -5.00 14.09
N ASN A 205 6.61 -3.81 14.63
CA ASN A 205 5.86 -3.60 15.87
C ASN A 205 4.47 -4.27 15.79
N GLY A 206 4.14 -5.09 16.80
CA GLY A 206 2.93 -5.90 16.90
C GLY A 206 3.04 -7.32 16.33
N TYR A 207 4.21 -7.75 15.86
CA TYR A 207 4.40 -9.05 15.20
C TYR A 207 5.50 -9.94 15.84
N ALA A 208 5.87 -9.65 17.10
CA ALA A 208 6.83 -10.46 17.85
C ALA A 208 6.46 -11.97 17.86
N GLY A 209 7.45 -12.84 17.63
CA GLY A 209 7.28 -14.30 17.69
C GLY A 209 6.53 -14.93 16.51
N ILE A 210 6.17 -14.15 15.48
CA ILE A 210 5.45 -14.65 14.30
C ILE A 210 6.43 -14.97 13.18
N ARG A 211 6.53 -16.26 12.81
CA ARG A 211 7.42 -16.74 11.76
C ARG A 211 6.83 -17.95 11.04
N LEU A 212 6.91 -17.98 9.71
CA LEU A 212 6.42 -19.09 8.87
C LEU A 212 4.99 -19.53 9.24
N MET A 213 4.06 -18.57 9.35
CA MET A 213 2.67 -18.89 9.65
C MET A 213 2.10 -19.82 8.58
N GLU A 214 1.44 -20.89 9.03
CA GLU A 214 0.65 -21.76 8.15
C GLU A 214 -0.54 -20.98 7.59
N VAL A 215 -0.80 -21.16 6.30
CA VAL A 215 -2.02 -20.67 5.65
C VAL A 215 -3.02 -21.82 5.66
N THR A 216 -4.01 -21.74 6.54
CA THR A 216 -5.12 -22.70 6.57
C THR A 216 -6.26 -22.17 5.70
N ASN A 217 -6.67 -22.97 4.72
CA ASN A 217 -7.81 -22.66 3.83
C ASN A 217 -9.15 -23.07 4.45
#